data_AF-A0A5E4Q7B2-F1
#
_entry.id   AF-A0A5E4Q7B2-F1
#
_cell.length_a   1.000
_cell.length_b   1.000
_cell.length_c   1.000
_cell.angle_alpha   90.00
_cell.angle_beta   90.00
_cell.angle_gamma   90.00
#
_symmetry.space_group_name_H-M   'P 1'
#
loop_
_entity.id
_entity.type
_entity.pdbx_description
1 polymer ?
#
loop_
_entity_poly.entity_id
_entity_poly.type
_entity_poly.pdbx_seq_one_letter_code
_entity_poly.pdbx_strand_id
1 'polypeptide(L)'
;IRRLSPDLYEQSIPAVNSDLLYQDLSSTATVSQQAIPSTPKNKKSACLFCDHVEKKVGKRRIYVTFPQSEATVETIKSMAAKLNDSKLLTKLENPLSVAYHSTCFSSYQMSLKQQCKEHSEPRYWHKTRQFHQSAFSAISEIIMAEIIEKNRIMYLTDLLSQYKSLLLEFSEGQVRAEDLQEYRAENLETKL
;
A
#
# COMPACT_ATOMS: atom_id res chain seq x y z
N ILE A 1 -38.63 -2.91 -33.92
CA ILE A 1 -37.86 -4.15 -34.18
C ILE A 1 -36.45 -3.77 -34.63
N ARG A 2 -35.46 -3.93 -33.75
CA ARG A 2 -34.06 -4.28 -34.07
C ARG A 2 -33.39 -4.63 -32.74
N ARG A 3 -33.15 -5.92 -32.57
CA ARG A 3 -32.39 -6.52 -31.47
C ARG A 3 -30.91 -6.28 -31.72
N LEU A 4 -30.16 -5.96 -30.67
CA LEU A 4 -28.73 -6.25 -30.59
C LEU A 4 -28.50 -7.00 -29.28
N SER A 5 -28.03 -8.24 -29.42
CA SER A 5 -27.68 -9.14 -28.33
C SER A 5 -26.39 -8.71 -27.63
N PRO A 6 -26.26 -8.95 -26.32
CA PRO A 6 -24.99 -8.88 -25.61
C PRO A 6 -24.36 -10.27 -25.47
N ASP A 7 -23.17 -10.45 -26.02
CA ASP A 7 -22.25 -11.51 -25.62
C ASP A 7 -20.95 -10.83 -25.18
N LEU A 8 -20.49 -11.12 -23.96
CA LEU A 8 -19.20 -11.73 -23.68
C LEU A 8 -18.85 -11.65 -22.18
N TYR A 9 -18.64 -12.84 -21.62
CA TYR A 9 -17.67 -13.17 -20.56
C TYR A 9 -18.11 -13.07 -19.08
N GLU A 10 -18.82 -14.10 -18.62
CA GLU A 10 -18.72 -14.59 -17.25
C GLU A 10 -17.56 -15.59 -17.17
N GLN A 11 -16.51 -15.27 -16.41
CA GLN A 11 -15.58 -16.27 -15.90
C GLN A 11 -15.42 -16.13 -14.39
N SER A 12 -15.89 -17.18 -13.74
CA SER A 12 -15.95 -17.42 -12.31
C SER A 12 -14.56 -17.69 -11.74
N ILE A 13 -14.21 -16.99 -10.65
CA ILE A 13 -13.02 -17.28 -9.83
C ILE A 13 -13.47 -18.23 -8.70
N PRO A 14 -12.85 -19.41 -8.50
CA PRO A 14 -13.17 -20.26 -7.37
C PRO A 14 -12.55 -19.70 -6.08
N ALA A 15 -13.40 -19.56 -5.06
CA ALA A 15 -13.01 -19.29 -3.68
C ALA A 15 -12.20 -20.48 -3.13
N VAL A 16 -11.02 -20.21 -2.57
CA VAL A 16 -10.26 -21.22 -1.82
C VAL A 16 -10.57 -21.01 -0.34
N ASN A 17 -11.32 -21.97 0.19
CA ASN A 17 -11.62 -22.14 1.62
C ASN A 17 -10.33 -22.27 2.43
N SER A 18 -10.24 -21.50 3.52
CA SER A 18 -9.32 -21.75 4.62
C SER A 18 -10.13 -22.08 5.86
N ASP A 19 -10.19 -23.35 6.24
CA ASP A 19 -10.49 -23.73 7.61
C ASP A 19 -9.81 -25.06 7.99
N LEU A 20 -9.00 -24.94 9.05
CA LEU A 20 -8.76 -25.88 10.13
C LEU A 20 -8.25 -27.30 9.82
N LEU A 21 -7.11 -27.66 10.43
CA LEU A 21 -7.15 -28.54 11.62
C LEU A 21 -5.78 -28.66 12.31
N TYR A 22 -5.80 -28.35 13.61
CA TYR A 22 -4.83 -28.73 14.63
C TYR A 22 -4.83 -30.26 14.80
N GLN A 23 -3.66 -30.89 14.98
CA GLN A 23 -3.48 -31.91 16.03
C GLN A 23 -2.01 -32.25 16.29
N ASP A 24 -1.77 -32.54 17.57
CA ASP A 24 -0.52 -32.64 18.32
C ASP A 24 -0.14 -34.10 18.61
N LEU A 25 1.15 -34.36 18.80
CA LEU A 25 1.89 -35.47 19.45
C LEU A 25 1.35 -36.93 19.51
N SER A 26 2.20 -37.91 19.13
CA SER A 26 2.89 -38.85 20.06
C SER A 26 3.74 -39.96 19.38
N SER A 27 4.93 -40.23 19.96
CA SER A 27 5.73 -41.50 20.16
C SER A 27 5.62 -42.68 19.16
N THR A 28 6.64 -43.44 18.73
CA THR A 28 7.97 -43.85 19.26
C THR A 28 8.81 -44.58 18.17
N ALA A 29 10.13 -44.40 18.21
CA ALA A 29 11.26 -45.24 17.77
C ALA A 29 11.11 -46.27 16.63
N THR A 30 11.93 -46.14 15.57
CA THR A 30 12.92 -47.17 15.16
C THR A 30 14.06 -46.53 14.36
N VAL A 31 15.28 -46.92 14.69
CA VAL A 31 16.58 -46.49 14.15
C VAL A 31 16.73 -46.89 12.69
N SER A 32 17.14 -45.96 11.82
CA SER A 32 17.92 -46.29 10.63
C SER A 32 18.96 -45.19 10.38
N GLN A 33 20.22 -45.56 10.58
CA GLN A 33 21.38 -44.72 10.33
C GLN A 33 21.56 -44.57 8.82
N GLN A 34 21.27 -43.38 8.28
CA GLN A 34 21.84 -42.96 7.00
C GLN A 34 22.40 -41.56 7.12
N ALA A 35 23.58 -41.43 6.53
CA ALA A 35 24.55 -40.37 6.72
C ALA A 35 23.96 -38.97 6.55
N ILE A 36 24.30 -38.14 7.53
CA ILE A 36 24.21 -36.69 7.50
C ILE A 36 24.94 -36.19 6.23
N PRO A 37 24.29 -35.51 5.28
CA PRO A 37 25.01 -34.55 4.46
C PRO A 37 25.26 -33.38 5.40
N SER A 38 26.48 -33.32 5.95
CA SER A 38 26.93 -32.21 6.76
C SER A 38 26.80 -30.96 5.91
N THR A 39 25.77 -30.15 6.20
CA THR A 39 25.67 -28.82 5.62
C THR A 39 26.97 -28.09 5.94
N PRO A 40 27.61 -27.49 4.93
CA PRO A 40 28.90 -26.86 5.11
C PRO A 40 28.77 -25.78 6.18
N LYS A 41 29.65 -25.84 7.18
CA LYS A 41 29.76 -24.89 8.31
C LYS A 41 29.59 -23.46 7.78
N ASN A 42 28.43 -22.86 8.05
CA ASN A 42 28.09 -21.52 7.59
C ASN A 42 29.12 -20.52 8.16
N LYS A 43 29.97 -19.99 7.28
CA LYS A 43 30.63 -18.71 7.52
C LYS A 43 29.51 -17.71 7.82
N LYS A 44 29.57 -17.00 8.94
CA LYS A 44 28.55 -16.00 9.32
C LYS A 44 28.41 -15.00 8.17
N SER A 45 27.36 -15.13 7.37
CA SER A 45 27.13 -14.26 6.23
C SER A 45 26.58 -12.93 6.73
N ALA A 46 27.20 -11.84 6.30
CA ALA A 46 26.77 -10.50 6.63
C ALA A 46 25.66 -10.04 5.68
N CYS A 47 24.79 -9.14 6.14
CA CYS A 47 23.75 -8.56 5.31
C CYS A 47 24.35 -7.79 4.14
N LEU A 48 23.88 -8.06 2.92
CA LEU A 48 24.32 -7.40 1.69
C LEU A 48 24.25 -5.86 1.77
N PHE A 49 23.22 -5.34 2.43
CA PHE A 49 22.91 -3.90 2.47
C PHE A 49 23.64 -3.14 3.58
N CYS A 50 23.89 -3.78 4.72
CA CYS A 50 24.47 -3.09 5.88
C CYS A 50 25.72 -3.74 6.45
N ASP A 51 26.18 -4.87 5.90
CA ASP A 51 27.37 -5.61 6.31
C ASP A 51 27.35 -6.12 7.77
N HIS A 52 26.17 -6.19 8.40
CA HIS A 52 25.97 -6.74 9.73
C HIS A 52 25.24 -8.10 9.70
N VAL A 53 25.55 -9.00 10.64
CA VAL A 53 24.86 -10.29 10.80
C VAL A 53 23.54 -10.13 11.54
N GLU A 54 23.49 -9.24 12.53
CA GLU A 54 22.29 -8.90 13.30
C GLU A 54 22.02 -7.40 13.28
N LYS A 55 20.74 -7.02 13.44
CA LYS A 55 20.31 -5.62 13.52
C LYS A 55 19.27 -5.46 14.61
N LYS A 56 19.37 -4.40 15.41
CA LYS A 56 18.34 -4.04 16.40
C LYS A 56 17.27 -3.21 15.71
N VAL A 57 16.01 -3.64 15.80
CA VAL A 57 14.84 -2.92 15.29
C VAL A 57 13.83 -2.79 16.44
N GLY A 58 13.75 -1.59 17.01
CA GLY A 58 13.00 -1.33 18.23
C GLY A 58 13.51 -2.17 19.41
N LYS A 59 12.62 -2.97 20.01
CA LYS A 59 12.94 -3.86 21.13
C LYS A 59 13.47 -5.23 20.69
N ARG A 60 13.44 -5.57 19.39
CA ARG A 60 13.80 -6.89 18.86
C ARG A 60 15.14 -6.87 18.12
N ARG A 61 15.82 -8.02 18.08
CA ARG A 61 16.97 -8.26 17.20
C ARG A 61 16.50 -9.12 16.03
N ILE A 62 16.88 -8.72 14.83
CA ILE A 62 16.64 -9.47 13.60
C ILE A 62 17.99 -9.97 13.06
N TYR A 63 17.98 -11.19 12.51
CA TYR A 63 19.15 -11.81 11.91
C TYR A 63 19.01 -11.81 10.39
N VAL A 64 20.13 -11.99 9.71
CA VAL A 64 20.10 -12.16 8.25
C VAL A 64 19.26 -13.37 7.86
N THR A 65 18.54 -13.20 6.76
CA THR A 65 17.80 -14.25 6.07
C THR A 65 18.43 -14.50 4.71
N PHE A 66 18.33 -15.72 4.23
CA PHE A 66 18.73 -16.07 2.87
C PHE A 66 17.50 -16.06 1.94
N PRO A 67 17.64 -15.59 0.69
CA PRO A 67 16.56 -15.63 -0.28
C PRO A 67 16.14 -17.07 -0.50
N GLN A 68 14.82 -17.28 -0.51
CA GLN A 68 14.21 -18.59 -0.76
C GLN A 68 14.14 -18.92 -2.26
N SER A 69 14.47 -17.95 -3.13
CA SER A 69 14.41 -18.09 -4.58
C SER A 69 15.47 -17.24 -5.29
N GLU A 70 15.98 -17.73 -6.41
CA GLU A 70 16.88 -16.99 -7.31
C GLU A 70 16.23 -15.70 -7.84
N ALA A 71 14.90 -15.71 -8.04
CA ALA A 71 14.13 -14.54 -8.43
C ALA A 71 14.30 -13.34 -7.48
N THR A 72 14.52 -13.60 -6.19
CA THR A 72 14.78 -12.54 -5.21
C THR A 72 16.13 -11.88 -5.44
N VAL A 73 17.15 -12.68 -5.77
CA VAL A 73 18.50 -12.17 -6.07
C VAL A 73 18.46 -11.34 -7.36
N GLU A 74 17.75 -11.81 -8.38
CA GLU A 74 17.57 -11.09 -9.64
C GLU A 74 16.82 -9.77 -9.43
N THR A 75 15.81 -9.76 -8.55
CA THR A 75 15.13 -8.53 -8.15
C THR A 75 16.11 -7.54 -7.54
N ILE A 76 16.96 -7.97 -6.59
CA ILE A 76 17.96 -7.10 -5.96
C ILE A 76 18.95 -6.55 -7.01
N LYS A 77 19.42 -7.39 -7.95
CA LYS A 77 20.29 -6.96 -9.06
C LYS A 77 19.63 -5.91 -9.94
N SER A 78 18.39 -6.14 -10.36
CA SER A 78 17.61 -5.20 -11.16
C SER A 78 17.44 -3.85 -10.44
N MET A 79 17.16 -3.89 -9.13
CA MET A 79 17.04 -2.67 -8.33
C MET A 79 18.39 -1.93 -8.20
N ALA A 80 19.49 -2.66 -8.01
CA ALA A 80 20.84 -2.08 -7.96
C ALA A 80 21.22 -1.40 -9.28
N ALA A 81 20.90 -2.02 -10.41
CA ALA A 81 21.09 -1.43 -11.73
C ALA A 81 20.27 -0.13 -11.89
N LYS A 82 19.00 -0.12 -11.48
CA LYS A 82 18.14 1.08 -11.54
C LYS A 82 18.64 2.23 -10.69
N LEU A 83 19.26 1.94 -9.54
CA LEU A 83 19.84 2.93 -8.64
C LEU A 83 21.29 3.31 -8.98
N ASN A 84 21.88 2.71 -10.02
CA ASN A 84 23.31 2.82 -10.31
C ASN A 84 24.21 2.50 -9.10
N ASP A 85 23.78 1.55 -8.25
CA ASP A 85 24.55 1.13 -7.06
C ASP A 85 25.62 0.09 -7.45
N SER A 86 26.74 0.60 -7.95
CA SER A 86 27.87 -0.22 -8.41
C SER A 86 28.47 -1.09 -7.31
N LYS A 87 28.50 -0.61 -6.06
CA LYS A 87 28.99 -1.38 -4.92
C LYS A 87 28.14 -2.61 -4.67
N LEU A 88 26.81 -2.44 -4.72
CA LEU A 88 25.88 -3.54 -4.52
C LEU A 88 25.95 -4.54 -5.68
N LEU A 89 26.11 -4.08 -6.92
CA LEU A 89 26.30 -4.94 -8.08
C LEU A 89 27.56 -5.82 -7.95
N THR A 90 28.70 -5.25 -7.56
CA THR A 90 29.94 -6.03 -7.33
C THR A 90 29.77 -7.05 -6.19
N LYS A 91 29.02 -6.72 -5.14
CA LYS A 91 28.70 -7.69 -4.07
C LYS A 91 27.84 -8.87 -4.58
N LEU A 92 27.05 -8.67 -5.63
CA LEU A 92 26.15 -9.66 -6.23
C LEU A 92 26.78 -10.49 -7.35
N GLU A 93 27.99 -10.14 -7.82
CA GLU A 93 28.78 -10.93 -8.78
C GLU A 93 29.35 -12.20 -8.15
N ASN A 94 29.55 -12.21 -6.82
CA ASN A 94 29.99 -13.38 -6.09
C ASN A 94 28.77 -14.22 -5.63
N PRO A 95 28.56 -15.44 -6.14
CA PRO A 95 27.35 -16.24 -5.89
C PRO A 95 27.30 -16.91 -4.50
N LEU A 96 28.12 -16.48 -3.53
CA LEU A 96 27.99 -16.96 -2.16
C LEU A 96 26.69 -16.40 -1.58
N SER A 97 25.83 -17.30 -1.08
CA SER A 97 24.44 -17.02 -0.70
C SER A 97 24.19 -15.61 -0.16
N VAL A 98 23.31 -14.88 -0.85
CA VAL A 98 23.03 -13.46 -0.58
C VAL A 98 22.26 -13.34 0.73
N ALA A 99 22.94 -13.10 1.83
CA ALA A 99 22.30 -12.87 3.11
C ALA A 99 21.82 -11.41 3.22
N TYR A 100 20.62 -11.17 3.73
CA TYR A 100 20.14 -9.82 4.00
C TYR A 100 19.13 -9.78 5.16
N HIS A 101 19.01 -8.65 5.85
CA HIS A 101 17.89 -8.40 6.76
C HIS A 101 16.66 -8.00 5.95
N SER A 102 15.51 -8.61 6.23
CA SER A 102 14.23 -8.25 5.59
C SER A 102 13.96 -6.74 5.62
N THR A 103 14.22 -6.09 6.76
CA THR A 103 14.05 -4.64 6.89
C THR A 103 15.00 -3.84 6.01
N CYS A 104 16.23 -4.31 5.79
CA CYS A 104 17.19 -3.61 4.93
C CYS A 104 16.77 -3.72 3.46
N PHE A 105 16.26 -4.89 3.05
CA PHE A 105 15.68 -5.04 1.72
C PHE A 105 14.46 -4.13 1.51
N SER A 106 13.54 -4.07 2.48
CA SER A 106 12.40 -3.15 2.42
C SER A 106 12.82 -1.68 2.37
N SER A 107 13.82 -1.28 3.17
CA SER A 107 14.38 0.08 3.10
C SER A 107 14.95 0.38 1.72
N TYR A 108 15.68 -0.55 1.13
CA TYR A 108 16.26 -0.41 -0.20
C TYR A 108 15.18 -0.31 -1.29
N GLN A 109 14.11 -1.10 -1.20
CA GLN A 109 12.92 -0.99 -2.06
C GLN A 109 12.25 0.38 -1.94
N MET A 110 12.14 0.92 -0.73
CA MET A 110 11.58 2.26 -0.52
C MET A 110 12.48 3.35 -1.12
N SER A 111 13.80 3.22 -1.00
CA SER A 111 14.76 4.12 -1.66
C SER A 111 14.61 4.11 -3.18
N LEU A 112 14.49 2.92 -3.79
CA LEU A 112 14.20 2.80 -5.22
C LEU A 112 12.87 3.47 -5.58
N LYS A 113 11.80 3.19 -4.84
CA LYS A 113 10.50 3.84 -5.07
C LYS A 113 10.61 5.35 -4.95
N GLN A 114 11.42 5.89 -4.03
CA GLN A 114 11.53 7.33 -3.85
C GLN A 114 12.38 8.00 -4.95
N GLN A 115 13.42 7.34 -5.44
CA GLN A 115 14.29 7.89 -6.50
C GLN A 115 13.69 7.68 -7.89
N CYS A 116 12.96 6.59 -8.10
CA CYS A 116 12.21 6.32 -9.32
C CYS A 116 10.77 6.83 -9.27
N LYS A 117 10.38 7.57 -8.22
CA LYS A 117 9.10 8.27 -8.19
C LYS A 117 9.15 9.37 -9.26
N GLU A 118 8.60 9.04 -10.42
CA GLU A 118 7.52 9.86 -10.95
C GLU A 118 6.66 10.26 -9.76
N HIS A 119 6.60 11.56 -9.44
CA HIS A 119 5.65 12.06 -8.46
C HIS A 119 4.28 11.54 -8.88
N SER A 120 3.75 10.54 -8.16
CA SER A 120 2.38 10.11 -8.38
C SER A 120 1.54 11.37 -8.20
N GLU A 121 0.96 11.86 -9.30
CA GLU A 121 0.17 13.07 -9.31
C GLU A 121 -0.77 13.03 -8.09
N PRO A 122 -0.77 14.07 -7.23
CA PRO A 122 -1.61 14.07 -6.05
C PRO A 122 -3.04 13.73 -6.47
N ARG A 123 -3.65 12.70 -5.86
CA ARG A 123 -5.04 12.35 -6.16
C ARG A 123 -5.89 13.61 -6.03
N TYR A 124 -6.93 13.72 -6.86
CA TYR A 124 -7.87 14.84 -6.88
C TYR A 124 -8.20 15.38 -5.48
N TRP A 125 -8.55 14.49 -4.54
CA TRP A 125 -8.82 14.84 -3.14
C TRP A 125 -7.72 15.64 -2.44
N HIS A 126 -6.45 15.26 -2.62
CA HIS A 126 -5.33 15.97 -2.00
C HIS A 126 -5.17 17.39 -2.57
N LYS A 127 -5.53 17.59 -3.84
CA LYS A 127 -5.49 18.90 -4.50
C LYS A 127 -6.67 19.79 -4.05
N THR A 128 -7.84 19.21 -3.82
CA THR A 128 -9.07 19.96 -3.55
C THR A 128 -9.43 20.07 -2.07
N ARG A 129 -8.71 19.39 -1.17
CA ARG A 129 -8.99 19.33 0.27
C ARG A 129 -9.25 20.69 0.92
N GLN A 130 -8.46 21.70 0.58
CA GLN A 130 -8.60 23.05 1.13
C GLN A 130 -9.94 23.71 0.77
N PHE A 131 -10.43 23.44 -0.44
CA PHE A 131 -11.73 23.96 -0.90
C PHE A 131 -12.87 23.27 -0.18
N HIS A 132 -12.75 21.94 0.05
CA HIS A 132 -13.70 21.20 0.87
C HIS A 132 -13.78 21.70 2.30
N GLN A 133 -12.63 22.00 2.92
CA GLN A 133 -12.58 22.56 4.26
C GLN A 133 -13.24 23.95 4.33
N SER A 134 -12.98 24.79 3.34
CA SER A 134 -13.55 26.15 3.26
C SER A 134 -15.07 26.09 3.05
N ALA A 135 -15.54 25.27 2.10
CA ALA A 135 -16.97 25.08 1.83
C ALA A 135 -17.70 24.48 3.03
N PHE A 136 -17.06 23.56 3.76
CA PHE A 136 -17.61 22.99 4.98
C PHE A 136 -17.73 24.02 6.11
N SER A 137 -16.74 24.90 6.26
CA SER A 137 -16.78 25.96 7.27
C SER A 137 -17.93 26.94 6.96
N ALA A 138 -18.06 27.37 5.70
CA ALA A 138 -19.12 28.27 5.28
C ALA A 138 -20.53 27.65 5.42
N ILE A 139 -20.73 26.37 5.05
CA ILE A 139 -22.04 25.73 5.24
C ILE A 139 -22.37 25.55 6.74
N SER A 140 -21.36 25.34 7.59
CA SER A 140 -21.55 25.28 9.04
C SER A 140 -22.05 26.62 9.59
N GLU A 141 -21.50 27.74 9.12
CA GLU A 141 -21.98 29.08 9.50
C GLU A 141 -23.42 29.32 9.04
N ILE A 142 -23.80 28.87 7.83
CA ILE A 142 -25.17 28.95 7.33
C ILE A 142 -26.12 28.13 8.22
N ILE A 143 -25.74 26.91 8.58
CA ILE A 143 -26.55 26.05 9.46
C ILE A 143 -26.75 26.71 10.83
N MET A 144 -25.68 27.27 11.40
CA MET A 144 -25.76 28.00 12.67
C MET A 144 -26.74 29.18 12.57
N ALA A 145 -26.59 30.04 11.56
CA ALA A 145 -27.40 31.25 11.44
C ALA A 145 -28.85 30.98 11.03
N GLU A 146 -29.09 30.11 10.05
CA GLU A 146 -30.43 29.89 9.50
C GLU A 146 -31.20 28.83 10.28
N ILE A 147 -30.58 27.68 10.57
CA ILE A 147 -31.29 26.55 11.16
C ILE A 147 -31.33 26.68 12.67
N ILE A 148 -30.20 26.99 13.32
CA ILE A 148 -30.14 27.02 14.79
C ILE A 148 -30.69 28.35 15.33
N GLU A 149 -30.14 29.49 14.89
CA GLU A 149 -30.52 30.80 15.44
C GLU A 149 -31.91 31.26 14.99
N LYS A 150 -32.22 31.12 13.69
CA LYS A 150 -33.51 31.54 13.11
C LYS A 150 -34.58 30.44 13.14
N ASN A 151 -34.24 29.24 13.61
CA ASN A 151 -35.12 28.08 13.70
C ASN A 151 -35.79 27.72 12.35
N ARG A 152 -35.06 27.91 11.24
CA ARG A 152 -35.56 27.63 9.89
C ARG A 152 -35.35 26.16 9.56
N ILE A 153 -36.40 25.52 9.04
CA ILE A 153 -36.28 24.17 8.49
C ILE A 153 -35.79 24.27 7.05
N MET A 154 -34.70 23.57 6.73
CA MET A 154 -34.13 23.47 5.39
C MET A 154 -34.01 22.01 4.98
N TYR A 155 -34.21 21.72 3.70
CA TYR A 155 -34.00 20.37 3.19
C TYR A 155 -32.51 20.09 3.06
N LEU A 156 -32.12 18.85 3.34
CA LEU A 156 -30.74 18.41 3.18
C LEU A 156 -30.24 18.54 1.73
N THR A 157 -31.14 18.43 0.75
CA THR A 157 -30.85 18.67 -0.66
C THR A 157 -30.48 20.12 -0.95
N ASP A 158 -31.07 21.07 -0.22
CA ASP A 158 -30.77 22.50 -0.37
C ASP A 158 -29.40 22.81 0.22
N LEU A 159 -29.09 22.27 1.40
CA LEU A 159 -27.76 22.37 2.02
C LEU A 159 -26.67 21.74 1.14
N LEU A 160 -26.94 20.57 0.55
CA LEU A 160 -26.03 19.93 -0.39
C LEU A 160 -25.81 20.80 -1.64
N SER A 161 -26.87 21.42 -2.16
CA SER A 161 -26.77 22.29 -3.34
C SER A 161 -25.92 23.53 -3.03
N GLN A 162 -26.14 24.16 -1.87
CA GLN A 162 -25.31 25.27 -1.39
C GLN A 162 -23.85 24.86 -1.19
N TYR A 163 -23.60 23.68 -0.61
CA TYR A 163 -22.25 23.15 -0.47
C TYR A 163 -21.55 22.95 -1.84
N LYS A 164 -22.25 22.41 -2.83
CA LYS A 164 -21.72 22.28 -4.20
C LYS A 164 -21.41 23.64 -4.83
N SER A 165 -22.29 24.64 -4.64
CA SER A 165 -22.04 26.00 -5.10
C SER A 165 -20.79 26.62 -4.45
N LEU A 166 -20.64 26.46 -3.13
CA LEU A 166 -19.46 26.94 -2.39
C LEU A 166 -18.16 26.26 -2.86
N LEU A 167 -18.21 24.96 -3.18
CA LEU A 167 -17.05 24.26 -3.76
C LEU A 167 -16.64 24.83 -5.12
N LEU A 168 -17.62 25.11 -5.99
CA LEU A 168 -17.34 25.71 -7.29
C LEU A 168 -16.76 27.12 -7.15
N GLU A 169 -17.32 27.92 -6.23
CA GLU A 169 -16.87 29.27 -5.94
C GLU A 169 -15.44 29.30 -5.39
N PHE A 170 -15.17 28.52 -4.33
CA PHE A 170 -13.86 28.52 -3.66
C PHE A 170 -12.75 27.82 -4.45
N SER A 171 -13.11 26.93 -5.38
CA SER A 171 -12.11 26.22 -6.18
C SER A 171 -11.56 27.03 -7.35
N GLU A 172 -12.13 28.21 -7.67
CA GLU A 172 -11.70 29.07 -8.78
C GLU A 172 -11.51 28.31 -10.12
N GLY A 173 -12.38 27.34 -10.39
CA GLY A 173 -12.35 26.52 -11.61
C GLY A 173 -11.48 25.25 -11.53
N GLN A 174 -10.88 24.95 -10.37
CA GLN A 174 -10.16 23.69 -10.13
C GLN A 174 -11.10 22.50 -9.87
N VAL A 175 -12.32 22.76 -9.39
CA VAL A 175 -13.41 21.78 -9.28
C VAL A 175 -14.43 22.10 -10.36
N ARG A 176 -14.79 21.11 -11.17
CA ARG A 176 -15.82 21.27 -12.21
C ARG A 176 -17.15 20.70 -11.72
N ALA A 177 -18.25 21.17 -12.30
CA ALA A 177 -19.60 20.73 -11.91
C ALA A 177 -19.80 19.22 -12.13
N GLU A 178 -19.12 18.66 -13.13
CA GLU A 178 -19.15 17.24 -13.45
C GLU A 178 -18.56 16.38 -12.31
N ASP A 179 -17.51 16.87 -11.64
CA ASP A 179 -16.86 16.19 -10.52
C ASP A 179 -17.77 16.07 -9.29
N LEU A 180 -18.84 16.88 -9.24
CA LEU A 180 -19.77 16.98 -8.12
C LEU A 180 -21.09 16.21 -8.37
N GLN A 181 -21.26 15.57 -9.52
CA GLN A 181 -22.49 14.82 -9.81
C GLN A 181 -22.69 13.62 -8.89
N GLU A 182 -21.60 12.96 -8.51
CA GLU A 182 -21.62 11.80 -7.61
C GLU A 182 -21.76 12.17 -6.13
N TYR A 183 -21.72 13.47 -5.80
CA TYR A 183 -21.87 13.92 -4.42
C TYR A 183 -23.32 13.74 -4.00
N ARG A 184 -23.51 12.82 -3.06
CA ARG A 184 -24.78 12.60 -2.38
C ARG A 184 -24.69 13.09 -0.95
N ALA A 185 -25.84 13.50 -0.40
CA ALA A 185 -25.90 14.06 0.94
C ALA A 185 -25.40 13.08 2.01
N GLU A 186 -25.61 11.78 1.78
CA GLU A 186 -25.24 10.70 2.68
C GLU A 186 -23.72 10.46 2.76
N ASN A 187 -22.95 10.99 1.79
CA ASN A 187 -21.51 10.80 1.69
C ASN A 187 -20.71 12.03 2.15
N LEU A 188 -21.36 13.05 2.72
CA LEU A 188 -20.68 14.24 3.22
C LEU A 188 -19.80 13.94 4.44
N GLU A 189 -20.24 13.03 5.32
CA GLU A 189 -19.54 12.67 6.56
C GLU A 189 -18.24 11.88 6.30
N THR A 190 -18.20 11.04 5.27
CA THR A 190 -17.02 10.20 4.97
C THR A 190 -15.92 10.94 4.21
N LYS A 191 -16.17 12.20 3.82
CA LYS A 191 -15.25 13.01 3.02
C LYS A 191 -14.61 14.16 3.80
N LEU A 192 -14.76 14.27 5.12
CA LEU A 192 -14.03 15.23 5.97
C LEU A 192 -12.83 14.57 6.64
#